data_AF-A0A424NPW9-F1
#
_entry.id   AF-A0A424NPW9-F1
#
_cell.length_a   1.000
_cell.length_b   1.000
_cell.length_c   1.000
_cell.angle_alpha   90.00
_cell.angle_beta   90.00
_cell.angle_gamma   90.00
#
_symmetry.space_group_name_H-M   'P 1'
#
loop_
_entity.id
_entity.type
_entity.pdbx_description
1 polymer ?
#
loop_
_entity_poly.entity_id
_entity_poly.type
_entity_poly.pdbx_seq_one_letter_code
_entity_poly.pdbx_strand_id
1 'polypeptide(L)'
;MSMIGDAHIHIDYSSPKVRGRIIFGGLLPFNEVWQSGAHMATSIETNKKLMINNQILDEGKYAIFTIPSKKNWTFIINKNWQQHGKDDYNPKDDVIRFIVKPINLDNLVEELRYEVKKTENKKGEINLIWERVKISFPFTII
;
A
#
# COMPACT_ATOMS: atom_id res chain seq x y z
N MET A 1 -1.00 11.25 7.51
CA MET A 1 -0.74 10.96 8.93
C MET A 1 -2.06 10.71 9.63
N SER A 2 -2.19 9.58 10.31
CA SER A 2 -3.41 9.20 11.05
C SER A 2 -3.05 8.63 12.42
N MET A 3 -3.83 8.97 13.43
CA MET A 3 -3.73 8.42 14.79
C MET A 3 -4.78 7.32 15.00
N ILE A 4 -4.35 6.11 15.30
CA ILE A 4 -5.22 4.97 15.63
C ILE A 4 -4.85 4.53 17.05
N GLY A 5 -5.72 4.76 18.03
CA GLY A 5 -5.34 4.58 19.43
C GLY A 5 -4.14 5.46 19.79
N ASP A 6 -3.05 4.84 20.25
CA ASP A 6 -1.74 5.46 20.52
C ASP A 6 -0.71 5.25 19.40
N ALA A 7 -1.09 4.58 18.30
CA ALA A 7 -0.23 4.39 17.14
C ALA A 7 -0.36 5.55 16.15
N HIS A 8 0.79 6.06 15.76
CA HIS A 8 0.97 6.98 14.66
C HIS A 8 1.23 6.19 13.39
N ILE A 9 0.36 6.33 12.38
CA ILE A 9 0.52 5.70 11.06
C ILE A 9 0.70 6.80 10.02
N HIS A 10 1.88 6.85 9.40
CA HIS A 10 2.20 7.81 8.37
C HIS A 10 2.45 7.07 7.05
N ILE A 11 1.77 7.49 5.98
CA ILE A 11 2.04 7.01 4.63
C ILE A 11 2.48 8.22 3.80
N ASP A 12 3.70 8.16 3.30
CA ASP A 12 4.29 9.15 2.40
C ASP A 12 4.29 8.57 0.99
N TYR A 13 3.63 9.27 0.06
CA TYR A 13 3.39 8.77 -1.29
C TYR A 13 3.29 9.92 -2.29
N SER A 14 3.63 9.63 -3.55
CA SER A 14 3.30 10.49 -4.68
C SER A 14 1.90 10.16 -5.20
N SER A 15 1.18 11.17 -5.68
CA SER A 15 -0.21 11.06 -6.19
C SER A 15 -0.27 11.22 -7.73
N PRO A 16 0.13 10.21 -8.53
CA PRO A 16 0.01 10.27 -9.98
C PRO A 16 -1.46 10.29 -10.42
N LYS A 17 -1.71 10.92 -11.57
CA LYS A 17 -3.06 11.06 -12.16
C LYS A 17 -3.33 10.04 -13.26
N VAL A 18 -4.59 9.65 -13.47
CA VAL A 18 -4.99 8.72 -14.53
C VAL A 18 -4.75 9.34 -15.91
N ARG A 19 -5.24 10.57 -16.14
CA ARG A 19 -5.13 11.33 -17.39
C ARG A 19 -5.63 10.55 -18.62
N GLY A 20 -6.76 9.86 -18.48
CA GLY A 20 -7.38 9.08 -19.56
C GLY A 20 -6.59 7.83 -20.01
N ARG A 21 -5.55 7.44 -19.28
CA ARG A 21 -4.77 6.23 -19.56
C ARG A 21 -5.39 5.02 -18.87
N ILE A 22 -5.19 3.84 -19.44
CA ILE A 22 -5.42 2.57 -18.74
C ILE A 22 -4.27 2.38 -17.77
N ILE A 23 -4.57 2.32 -16.46
CA ILE A 23 -3.52 2.21 -15.44
C ILE A 23 -3.09 0.76 -15.27
N PHE A 24 -3.96 -0.10 -14.74
CA PHE A 24 -3.60 -1.50 -14.49
C PHE A 24 -3.77 -2.34 -15.75
N GLY A 25 -2.70 -3.02 -16.17
CA GLY A 25 -2.61 -3.74 -17.45
C GLY A 25 -2.28 -2.84 -18.65
N GLY A 26 -2.11 -1.54 -18.44
CA GLY A 26 -1.65 -0.57 -19.44
C GLY A 26 -0.34 0.07 -18.99
N LEU A 27 -0.41 1.22 -18.33
CA LEU A 27 0.77 1.92 -17.77
C LEU A 27 1.55 1.04 -16.78
N LEU A 28 0.83 0.31 -15.94
CA LEU A 28 1.38 -0.65 -14.98
C LEU A 28 1.09 -2.07 -15.48
N PRO A 29 2.10 -2.84 -15.92
CA PRO A 29 1.89 -4.21 -16.34
C PRO A 29 1.34 -5.07 -15.20
N PHE A 30 0.47 -6.02 -15.55
CA PHE A 30 0.06 -7.03 -14.56
C PHE A 30 1.19 -8.00 -14.25
N ASN A 31 1.18 -8.50 -13.01
CA ASN A 31 2.15 -9.44 -12.46
C ASN A 31 3.59 -8.90 -12.37
N GLU A 32 3.75 -7.58 -12.46
CA GLU A 32 5.00 -6.90 -12.16
C GLU A 32 4.91 -6.14 -10.85
N VAL A 33 6.03 -6.05 -10.14
CA VAL A 33 6.14 -5.20 -8.96
C VAL A 33 5.99 -3.74 -9.35
N TRP A 34 5.32 -2.99 -8.50
CA TRP A 34 5.11 -1.55 -8.59
C TRP A 34 5.37 -0.95 -7.21
N GLN A 35 6.08 0.18 -7.19
CA GLN A 35 6.42 0.96 -6.00
C GLN A 35 5.22 1.68 -5.34
N SER A 36 4.01 1.33 -5.79
CA SER A 36 2.72 1.79 -5.28
C SER A 36 2.60 3.32 -5.22
N GLY A 37 3.28 4.01 -6.12
CA GLY A 37 3.39 5.46 -6.19
C GLY A 37 4.10 5.88 -7.48
N ALA A 38 4.74 7.04 -7.47
CA ALA A 38 5.56 7.54 -8.58
C ALA A 38 6.90 8.06 -8.05
N HIS A 39 7.95 7.97 -8.89
CA HIS A 39 9.34 8.34 -8.59
C HIS A 39 9.97 7.57 -7.42
N MET A 40 9.59 7.89 -6.18
CA MET A 40 10.06 7.18 -4.98
C MET A 40 9.09 6.05 -4.61
N ALA A 41 9.60 5.02 -3.93
CA ALA A 41 8.73 4.03 -3.30
C ALA A 41 7.85 4.70 -2.24
N THR A 42 6.55 4.37 -2.27
CA THR A 42 5.63 4.80 -1.20
C THR A 42 6.12 4.21 0.11
N SER A 43 6.17 5.01 1.17
CA SER A 43 6.62 4.54 2.48
C SER A 43 5.50 4.54 3.50
N ILE A 44 5.57 3.60 4.44
CA ILE A 44 4.74 3.53 5.63
C ILE A 44 5.63 3.56 6.87
N GLU A 45 5.27 4.39 7.82
CA GLU A 45 5.95 4.53 9.10
C GLU A 45 4.97 4.37 10.25
N THR A 46 5.38 3.61 11.27
CA THR A 46 4.62 3.43 12.50
C THR A 46 5.51 3.37 13.73
N ASN A 47 5.02 3.91 14.84
CA ASN A 47 5.69 3.89 16.15
C ASN A 47 5.19 2.76 17.08
N LYS A 48 4.42 1.82 16.54
CA LYS A 48 3.88 0.67 17.28
C LYS A 48 3.95 -0.57 16.41
N LYS A 49 3.99 -1.74 17.05
CA LYS A 49 3.85 -3.01 16.34
C LYS A 49 2.43 -3.14 15.80
N LEU A 50 2.32 -3.59 14.56
CA LEU A 50 1.05 -3.83 13.89
C LEU A 50 0.93 -5.31 13.51
N MET A 51 -0.24 -5.88 13.71
CA MET A 51 -0.63 -7.14 13.10
C MET A 51 -1.39 -6.87 11.81
N ILE A 52 -0.83 -7.31 10.68
CA ILE A 52 -1.39 -7.16 9.33
C ILE A 52 -1.43 -8.53 8.69
N ASN A 53 -2.62 -9.02 8.33
CA ASN A 53 -2.81 -10.34 7.73
C ASN A 53 -2.05 -11.46 8.46
N ASN A 54 -2.21 -11.51 9.80
CA ASN A 54 -1.57 -12.46 10.72
C ASN A 54 -0.01 -12.40 10.76
N GLN A 55 0.59 -11.36 10.19
CA GLN A 55 2.03 -11.10 10.25
C GLN A 55 2.29 -9.87 11.11
N ILE A 56 3.40 -9.88 11.84
CA ILE A 56 3.80 -8.76 12.71
C ILE A 56 4.70 -7.82 11.91
N LEU A 57 4.33 -6.55 11.86
CA LEU A 57 5.19 -5.46 11.44
C LEU A 57 5.72 -4.76 12.70
N ASP A 58 7.02 -4.78 12.90
CA ASP A 58 7.65 -4.01 13.97
C ASP A 58 7.56 -2.51 13.69
N GLU A 59 7.65 -1.69 14.74
CA GLU A 59 7.76 -0.24 14.58
C GLU A 59 8.95 0.14 13.69
N GLY A 60 8.81 1.22 12.94
CA GLY A 60 9.81 1.68 11.98
C GLY A 60 9.18 2.17 10.68
N LYS A 61 10.05 2.36 9.68
CA LYS A 61 9.70 2.86 8.35
C LYS A 61 10.04 1.83 7.27
N TYR A 62 9.12 1.64 6.34
CA TYR A 62 9.16 0.59 5.32
C TYR A 62 8.65 1.11 3.98
N ALA A 63 9.01 0.46 2.87
CA ALA A 63 8.40 0.69 1.57
C ALA A 63 7.15 -0.18 1.38
N ILE A 64 6.19 0.34 0.61
CA ILE A 64 5.02 -0.36 0.12
C ILE A 64 5.23 -0.70 -1.36
N PHE A 65 5.19 -1.99 -1.67
CA PHE A 65 5.15 -2.49 -3.03
C PHE A 65 3.85 -3.27 -3.25
N THR A 66 3.40 -3.28 -4.49
CA THR A 66 2.25 -4.08 -4.90
C THR A 66 2.55 -4.79 -6.22
N ILE A 67 1.93 -5.93 -6.42
CA ILE A 67 1.93 -6.65 -7.70
C ILE A 67 0.48 -6.72 -8.16
N PRO A 68 0.04 -5.80 -9.05
CA PRO A 68 -1.29 -5.83 -9.61
C PRO A 68 -1.52 -7.09 -10.44
N SER A 69 -2.72 -7.66 -10.37
CA SER A 69 -3.13 -8.76 -11.23
C SER A 69 -4.61 -8.65 -11.59
N LYS A 70 -5.08 -9.48 -12.52
CA LYS A 70 -6.49 -9.50 -12.95
C LYS A 70 -7.47 -9.98 -11.89
N LYS A 71 -7.01 -10.79 -10.92
CA LYS A 71 -7.88 -11.37 -9.88
C LYS A 71 -7.48 -10.96 -8.47
N ASN A 72 -6.23 -11.23 -8.10
CA ASN A 72 -5.72 -11.11 -6.74
C ASN A 72 -4.40 -10.34 -6.79
N TRP A 73 -4.30 -9.26 -6.03
CA TRP A 73 -3.08 -8.48 -5.95
C TRP A 73 -2.19 -9.01 -4.84
N THR A 74 -0.88 -8.84 -4.98
CA THR A 74 0.04 -9.03 -3.86
C THR A 74 0.33 -7.67 -3.24
N PHE A 75 0.16 -7.54 -1.93
CA PHE A 75 0.63 -6.40 -1.15
C PHE A 75 1.91 -6.79 -0.40
N ILE A 76 2.88 -5.87 -0.39
CA ILE A 76 4.22 -6.12 0.11
C ILE A 76 4.67 -4.92 0.96
N ILE A 77 5.23 -5.22 2.14
CA ILE A 77 5.98 -4.27 2.95
C ILE A 77 7.45 -4.71 2.93
N ASN A 78 8.35 -3.80 2.60
CA ASN A 78 9.77 -4.06 2.36
C ASN A 78 10.65 -3.15 3.24
N LYS A 79 11.76 -3.66 3.79
CA LYS A 79 12.63 -2.91 4.72
C LYS A 79 13.35 -1.73 4.06
N ASN A 80 13.69 -1.84 2.78
CA ASN A 80 14.38 -0.76 2.08
C ASN A 80 13.36 0.29 1.62
N TRP A 81 13.10 1.30 2.45
CA TRP A 81 12.10 2.32 2.14
C TRP A 81 12.61 3.44 1.23
N GLN A 82 13.93 3.59 1.08
CA GLN A 82 14.56 4.74 0.44
C GLN A 82 14.97 4.42 -1.00
N GLN A 83 14.01 3.95 -1.80
CA GLN A 83 14.22 3.48 -3.18
C GLN A 83 13.66 4.45 -4.22
N HIS A 84 14.39 4.65 -5.32
CA HIS A 84 13.90 5.36 -6.49
C HIS A 84 13.20 4.38 -7.45
N GLY A 85 11.91 4.18 -7.22
CA GLY A 85 11.08 3.33 -8.05
C GLY A 85 11.09 1.88 -7.59
N LYS A 86 11.10 0.96 -8.53
CA LYS A 86 11.05 -0.49 -8.28
C LYS A 86 12.35 -1.23 -8.63
N ASP A 87 13.34 -0.53 -9.17
CA ASP A 87 14.54 -1.17 -9.74
C ASP A 87 15.44 -1.75 -8.64
N ASP A 88 15.43 -1.13 -7.46
CA ASP A 88 16.14 -1.61 -6.25
C ASP A 88 15.32 -2.63 -5.44
N TYR A 89 14.15 -3.04 -5.92
CA TYR A 89 13.29 -3.98 -5.19
C TYR A 89 13.96 -5.35 -5.09
N ASN A 90 14.12 -5.82 -3.86
CA ASN A 90 14.64 -7.15 -3.55
C ASN A 90 13.66 -7.93 -2.67
N PRO A 91 13.13 -9.08 -3.13
CA PRO A 91 12.22 -9.91 -2.34
C PRO A 91 12.79 -10.39 -0.99
N LYS A 92 14.12 -10.41 -0.82
CA LYS A 92 14.76 -10.77 0.45
C LYS A 92 14.51 -9.74 1.56
N ASP A 93 14.15 -8.52 1.19
CA ASP A 93 13.87 -7.43 2.12
C ASP A 93 12.36 -7.33 2.46
N ASP A 94 11.52 -8.20 1.89
CA ASP A 94 10.09 -8.28 2.20
C ASP A 94 9.89 -8.74 3.65
N VAL A 95 9.19 -7.95 4.46
CA VAL A 95 8.81 -8.30 5.85
C VAL A 95 7.38 -8.78 5.96
N ILE A 96 6.50 -8.27 5.09
CA ILE A 96 5.11 -8.71 5.00
C ILE A 96 4.79 -8.89 3.53
N ARG A 97 4.18 -10.03 3.20
CA ARG A 97 3.66 -10.32 1.86
C ARG A 97 2.36 -11.10 1.98
N PHE A 98 1.31 -10.59 1.35
CA PHE A 98 0.02 -11.27 1.33
C PHE A 98 -0.81 -10.93 0.11
N ILE A 99 -1.85 -11.75 -0.11
CA ILE A 99 -2.81 -11.56 -1.19
C ILE A 99 -3.97 -10.67 -0.70
N VAL A 100 -4.29 -9.65 -1.49
CA VAL A 100 -5.45 -8.78 -1.29
C VAL A 100 -6.33 -8.78 -2.54
N LYS A 101 -7.65 -8.82 -2.34
CA LYS A 101 -8.60 -8.79 -3.45
C LYS A 101 -8.93 -7.33 -3.81
N PRO A 102 -8.70 -6.89 -5.06
CA PRO A 102 -9.13 -5.59 -5.51
C PRO A 102 -10.66 -5.51 -5.56
N ILE A 103 -11.17 -4.33 -5.22
CA ILE A 103 -12.57 -3.94 -5.30
C ILE A 103 -12.69 -2.97 -6.47
N ASN A 104 -13.59 -3.29 -7.42
CA ASN A 104 -13.90 -2.37 -8.51
C ASN A 104 -14.83 -1.27 -8.01
N LEU A 105 -14.56 -0.04 -8.45
CA LEU A 105 -15.32 1.16 -8.09
C LEU A 105 -16.14 1.66 -9.27
N ASP A 106 -17.35 2.14 -8.96
CA ASP A 106 -18.27 2.72 -9.96
C ASP A 106 -17.81 4.09 -10.46
N ASN A 107 -17.05 4.82 -9.65
CA ASN A 107 -16.54 6.16 -9.97
C ASN A 107 -15.04 6.12 -10.22
N LEU A 108 -14.58 6.93 -11.18
CA LEU A 108 -13.17 7.14 -11.42
C LEU A 108 -12.55 7.98 -10.30
N VAL A 109 -11.44 7.50 -9.77
CA VAL A 109 -10.57 8.23 -8.84
C VAL A 109 -9.34 8.68 -9.63
N GLU A 110 -9.33 9.96 -9.99
CA GLU A 110 -8.35 10.53 -10.91
C GLU A 110 -6.92 10.51 -10.35
N GLU A 111 -6.76 10.67 -9.04
CA GLU A 111 -5.45 10.74 -8.38
C GLU A 111 -5.29 9.57 -7.39
N LEU A 112 -4.11 8.95 -7.38
CA LEU A 112 -3.80 7.88 -6.41
C LEU A 112 -3.95 8.42 -4.98
N ARG A 113 -4.71 7.72 -4.15
CA ARG A 113 -4.98 8.12 -2.78
C ARG A 113 -4.76 6.99 -1.80
N TYR A 114 -4.06 7.30 -0.71
CA TYR A 114 -3.97 6.44 0.46
C TYR A 114 -4.82 6.99 1.60
N GLU A 115 -5.52 6.10 2.30
CA GLU A 115 -6.30 6.44 3.49
C GLU A 115 -6.02 5.45 4.60
N VAL A 116 -5.81 5.96 5.81
CA VAL A 116 -5.76 5.16 7.04
C VAL A 116 -6.95 5.55 7.89
N LYS A 117 -7.90 4.63 8.05
CA LYS A 117 -9.16 4.83 8.76
C LYS A 117 -9.17 4.09 10.09
N LYS A 118 -9.64 4.75 11.14
CA LYS A 118 -9.94 4.10 12.42
C LYS A 118 -11.22 3.29 12.29
N THR A 119 -11.19 2.02 12.65
CA THR A 119 -12.36 1.14 12.69
C THR A 119 -12.78 0.86 14.13
N GLU A 120 -11.80 0.67 15.03
CA GLU A 120 -12.00 0.52 16.47
C GLU A 120 -10.85 1.19 17.23
N ASN A 121 -10.79 1.07 18.56
CA ASN A 121 -9.76 1.77 19.35
C ASN A 121 -8.32 1.38 18.96
N LYS A 122 -8.06 0.08 18.80
CA LYS A 122 -6.76 -0.47 18.41
C LYS A 122 -6.73 -1.04 16.99
N LYS A 123 -7.75 -0.76 16.17
CA LYS A 123 -7.87 -1.31 14.82
C LYS A 123 -8.07 -0.21 13.81
N GLY A 124 -7.46 -0.41 12.65
CA GLY A 124 -7.65 0.47 11.51
C GLY A 124 -7.69 -0.31 10.21
N GLU A 125 -7.92 0.43 9.13
CA GLU A 125 -7.94 -0.07 7.77
C GLU A 125 -7.07 0.83 6.90
N ILE A 126 -6.17 0.23 6.12
CA ILE A 126 -5.38 0.92 5.11
C ILE A 126 -6.02 0.69 3.75
N ASN A 127 -6.20 1.78 3.01
CA ASN A 127 -6.80 1.80 1.70
C ASN A 127 -5.83 2.40 0.69
N LEU A 128 -5.66 1.74 -0.46
CA LEU A 128 -5.05 2.32 -1.67
C LEU A 128 -6.16 2.38 -2.72
N ILE A 129 -6.39 3.58 -3.26
CA ILE A 129 -7.49 3.86 -4.18
C ILE A 129 -6.94 4.62 -5.39
N TRP A 130 -7.11 4.08 -6.60
CA TRP A 130 -6.73 4.78 -7.83
C TRP A 130 -7.48 4.22 -9.02
N GLU A 131 -7.74 5.07 -10.01
CA GLU A 131 -8.54 4.72 -11.18
C GLU A 131 -9.91 4.18 -10.72
N ARG A 132 -10.23 2.92 -11.02
CA ARG A 132 -11.46 2.25 -10.61
C ARG A 132 -11.19 1.08 -9.69
N VAL A 133 -10.03 1.09 -9.02
CA VAL A 133 -9.59 0.01 -8.14
C VAL A 133 -9.36 0.54 -6.74
N LYS A 134 -9.84 -0.22 -5.76
CA LYS A 134 -9.51 -0.08 -4.36
C LYS A 134 -8.94 -1.39 -3.83
N ILE A 135 -7.82 -1.35 -3.14
CA ILE A 135 -7.42 -2.43 -2.24
C ILE A 135 -7.57 -1.94 -0.80
N SER A 136 -8.01 -2.84 0.08
CA SER A 136 -8.24 -2.54 1.48
C SER A 136 -7.81 -3.71 2.35
N PHE A 137 -7.17 -3.44 3.48
CA PHE A 137 -6.84 -4.45 4.47
C PHE A 137 -6.83 -3.88 5.89
N PRO A 138 -7.29 -4.66 6.88
CA PRO A 138 -7.28 -4.24 8.27
C PRO A 138 -5.89 -4.43 8.90
N PHE A 139 -5.65 -3.67 9.96
CA PHE A 139 -4.54 -3.90 10.88
C PHE A 139 -5.00 -3.71 12.33
N THR A 140 -4.27 -4.33 13.25
CA THR A 140 -4.49 -4.19 14.70
C THR A 140 -3.19 -3.83 15.38
N ILE A 141 -3.24 -2.92 16.34
CA ILE A 141 -2.10 -2.54 17.20
C ILE A 141 -1.98 -3.60 18.29
N ILE A 142 -0.78 -4.16 18.45
CA ILE A 142 -0.47 -5.22 19.42
C ILE A 142 0.46 -4.72 20.53
#